data_AF-A0A849V427-F1
#
_entry.id   AF-A0A849V427-F1
#
_cell.length_a   1.000
_cell.length_b   1.000
_cell.length_c   1.000
_cell.angle_alpha   90.00
_cell.angle_beta   90.00
_cell.angle_gamma   90.00
#
_symmetry.space_group_name_H-M   'P 1'
#
loop_
_entity.id
_entity.type
_entity.pdbx_description
1 polymer ?
#
loop_
_entity_poly.entity_id
_entity_poly.type
_entity_poly.pdbx_seq_one_letter_code
_entity_poly.pdbx_strand_id
1 'polypeptide(L)'
;MKKTIVTLAGLALIALSGAAFADEQIAIGKKIYDRAFGRGCGTCHDISSNPQLTANIKAGTLTRATFEEVITNGRGGMPKALDEIMKNKAVADAGYGKDQALDALYKYLETK
;
A
#
# COMPACT_ATOMS: atom_id res chain seq x y z
N MET A 1 37.51 12.42 17.06
CA MET A 1 36.69 13.44 16.39
C MET A 1 36.32 13.07 14.95
N LYS A 2 37.27 12.78 14.05
CA LYS A 2 36.95 12.40 12.64
C LYS A 2 36.05 11.15 12.52
N LYS A 3 36.23 10.15 13.39
CA LYS A 3 35.41 8.92 13.39
C LYS A 3 33.95 9.17 13.83
N THR A 4 33.73 10.07 14.78
CA THR A 4 32.40 10.37 15.35
C THR A 4 31.48 11.09 14.35
N ILE A 5 32.04 11.97 13.53
CA ILE A 5 31.28 12.71 12.49
C ILE A 5 30.80 11.76 11.40
N VAL A 6 31.65 10.80 10.98
CA VAL A 6 31.29 9.80 9.98
C VAL A 6 30.17 8.87 10.47
N THR A 7 30.21 8.47 11.74
CA THR A 7 29.15 7.62 12.33
C THR A 7 27.80 8.34 12.43
N LEU A 8 27.79 9.61 12.83
CA LEU A 8 26.54 10.39 12.88
C LEU A 8 25.95 10.66 11.50
N ALA A 9 26.78 11.03 10.51
CA ALA A 9 26.33 11.29 9.15
C ALA A 9 25.77 10.01 8.48
N GLY A 10 26.39 8.85 8.74
CA GLY A 10 25.89 7.56 8.25
C GLY A 10 24.50 7.21 8.81
N LEU A 11 24.29 7.38 10.11
CA LEU A 11 22.99 7.11 10.75
C LEU A 11 21.89 8.07 10.26
N ALA A 12 22.21 9.35 10.08
CA ALA A 12 21.26 10.34 9.56
C ALA A 12 20.83 10.02 8.12
N LEU A 13 21.77 9.58 7.27
CA LEU A 13 21.46 9.24 5.88
C LEU A 13 20.56 7.99 5.78
N ILE A 14 20.84 6.97 6.61
CA ILE A 14 20.00 5.76 6.68
C ILE A 14 18.59 6.12 7.16
N ALA A 15 18.47 6.89 8.24
CA ALA A 15 17.17 7.30 8.76
C ALA A 15 16.36 8.12 7.73
N LEU A 16 17.00 9.06 7.02
CA LEU A 16 16.35 9.89 6.02
C LEU A 16 15.90 9.07 4.80
N SER A 17 16.73 8.12 4.36
CA SER A 17 16.35 7.21 3.28
C SER A 17 15.16 6.33 3.67
N GLY A 18 15.14 5.78 4.89
CA GLY A 18 14.02 4.96 5.38
C GLY A 18 12.70 5.73 5.47
N ALA A 19 12.75 7.00 5.92
CA ALA A 19 11.58 7.87 5.95
C ALA A 19 11.04 8.16 4.54
N ALA A 20 11.94 8.48 3.59
CA ALA A 20 11.55 8.74 2.20
C ALA A 20 10.87 7.52 1.55
N PHE A 21 11.39 6.31 1.79
CA PHE A 21 10.77 5.07 1.29
C PHE A 21 9.39 4.80 1.90
N ALA A 22 9.20 5.08 3.20
CA ALA A 22 7.90 4.92 3.84
C ALA A 22 6.87 5.91 3.26
N ASP A 23 7.26 7.16 3.05
CA ASP A 23 6.40 8.18 2.45
C ASP A 23 6.02 7.82 1.01
N GLU A 24 6.97 7.34 0.20
CA GLU A 24 6.72 6.84 -1.15
C GLU A 24 5.72 5.68 -1.13
N GLN A 25 5.94 4.68 -0.27
CA GLN A 25 5.06 3.52 -0.17
C GLN A 25 3.61 3.93 0.17
N ILE A 26 3.42 4.84 1.13
CA ILE A 26 2.10 5.38 1.47
C ILE A 26 1.49 6.16 0.29
N ALA A 27 2.29 6.99 -0.39
CA ALA A 27 1.83 7.76 -1.53
C ALA A 27 1.38 6.86 -2.69
N ILE A 28 2.15 5.83 -3.04
CA ILE A 28 1.79 4.83 -4.05
C ILE A 28 0.53 4.07 -3.64
N GLY A 29 0.46 3.60 -2.39
CA GLY A 29 -0.73 2.93 -1.85
C GLY A 29 -1.99 3.76 -1.98
N LYS A 30 -1.92 5.06 -1.65
CA LYS A 30 -3.01 6.00 -1.86
C LYS A 30 -3.41 6.11 -3.33
N LYS A 31 -2.43 6.24 -4.24
CA LYS A 31 -2.69 6.32 -5.68
C LYS A 31 -3.34 5.05 -6.24
N ILE A 32 -3.03 3.88 -5.68
CA ILE A 32 -3.71 2.63 -6.02
C ILE A 32 -5.16 2.69 -5.53
N TYR A 33 -5.36 3.02 -4.25
CA TYR A 33 -6.70 3.11 -3.65
C TYR A 33 -7.61 4.07 -4.40
N ASP A 34 -7.10 5.22 -4.84
CA ASP A 34 -7.92 6.24 -5.50
C ASP A 34 -8.22 5.92 -6.97
N ARG A 35 -7.46 5.04 -7.63
CA ARG A 35 -7.48 4.91 -9.11
C ARG A 35 -7.66 3.50 -9.68
N ALA A 36 -7.52 2.45 -8.88
CA ALA A 36 -7.79 1.08 -9.35
C ALA A 36 -9.20 1.00 -9.97
N PHE A 37 -9.36 0.24 -11.06
CA PHE A 37 -10.61 0.18 -11.85
C PHE A 37 -11.10 1.53 -12.42
N GLY A 38 -10.25 2.56 -12.48
CA GLY A 38 -10.60 3.90 -12.97
C GLY A 38 -11.50 4.71 -12.03
N ARG A 39 -11.93 4.15 -10.90
CA ARG A 39 -12.81 4.80 -9.90
C ARG A 39 -12.30 4.71 -8.45
N GLY A 40 -11.32 3.84 -8.22
CA GLY A 40 -10.75 3.57 -6.91
C GLY A 40 -11.48 2.51 -6.10
N CYS A 41 -10.77 1.94 -5.13
CA CYS A 41 -11.29 1.01 -4.13
C CYS A 41 -12.34 1.69 -3.24
N GLY A 42 -12.22 2.99 -3.00
CA GLY A 42 -13.13 3.76 -2.16
C GLY A 42 -14.59 3.75 -2.62
N THR A 43 -14.85 3.65 -3.93
CA THR A 43 -16.23 3.54 -4.46
C THR A 43 -17.00 2.38 -3.84
N CYS A 44 -16.31 1.28 -3.53
CA CYS A 44 -16.92 0.12 -2.91
C CYS A 44 -16.65 0.06 -1.41
N HIS A 45 -15.54 0.58 -0.90
CA HIS A 45 -15.13 0.36 0.49
C HIS A 45 -15.37 1.52 1.45
N ASP A 46 -15.74 2.71 0.95
CA ASP A 46 -16.11 3.87 1.76
C ASP A 46 -17.63 3.99 1.99
N ILE A 47 -18.37 2.89 1.78
CA ILE A 47 -19.81 2.77 2.08
C ILE A 47 -20.04 1.72 3.15
N SER A 48 -21.04 1.92 4.01
CA SER A 48 -21.28 1.08 5.20
C SER A 48 -21.70 -0.37 4.88
N SER A 49 -22.26 -0.62 3.69
CA SER A 49 -22.77 -1.93 3.28
C SER A 49 -21.68 -2.91 2.86
N ASN A 50 -20.45 -2.44 2.69
CA ASN A 50 -19.31 -3.25 2.25
C ASN A 50 -18.25 -3.38 3.35
N PRO A 51 -17.32 -4.35 3.23
CA PRO A 51 -16.28 -4.55 4.23
C PRO A 51 -15.42 -3.29 4.44
N GLN A 52 -15.33 -2.85 5.70
CA GLN A 52 -14.55 -1.70 6.12
C GLN A 52 -13.06 -2.07 6.23
N LEU A 53 -12.29 -1.82 5.18
CA LEU A 53 -10.93 -2.33 5.02
C LEU A 53 -10.01 -1.96 6.20
N THR A 54 -9.93 -0.68 6.54
CA THR A 54 -9.10 -0.18 7.65
C THR A 54 -9.48 -0.80 8.98
N ALA A 55 -10.78 -0.89 9.27
CA ALA A 55 -11.27 -1.49 10.52
C ALA A 55 -10.90 -2.98 10.59
N ASN A 56 -11.06 -3.71 9.49
CA ASN A 56 -10.73 -5.13 9.42
C ASN A 56 -9.22 -5.39 9.53
N ILE A 57 -8.39 -4.53 8.95
CA ILE A 57 -6.93 -4.59 9.10
C ILE A 57 -6.55 -4.35 10.57
N LYS A 58 -7.07 -3.28 11.19
CA LYS A 58 -6.81 -2.96 12.61
C LYS A 58 -7.32 -4.04 13.57
N ALA A 59 -8.41 -4.71 13.22
CA ALA A 59 -8.95 -5.85 13.96
C ALA A 59 -8.21 -7.18 13.70
N GLY A 60 -7.27 -7.21 12.76
CA GLY A 60 -6.54 -8.43 12.38
C GLY A 60 -7.36 -9.44 11.56
N THR A 61 -8.59 -9.10 11.16
CA THR A 61 -9.48 -9.98 10.38
C THR A 61 -9.20 -9.90 8.87
N LEU A 62 -8.47 -8.87 8.43
CA LEU A 62 -7.93 -8.74 7.08
C LEU A 62 -6.41 -8.68 7.17
N THR A 63 -5.78 -9.86 7.27
CA THR A 63 -4.31 -9.97 7.27
C THR A 63 -3.73 -9.67 5.90
N ARG A 64 -2.42 -9.41 5.81
CA ARG A 64 -1.73 -9.20 4.52
C ARG A 64 -1.86 -10.40 3.57
N ALA A 65 -1.87 -11.62 4.08
CA ALA A 65 -2.07 -12.83 3.29
C ALA A 65 -3.52 -12.93 2.76
N THR A 66 -4.51 -12.72 3.63
CA THR A 66 -5.93 -12.70 3.24
C THR A 66 -6.22 -11.56 2.26
N PHE A 67 -5.58 -10.41 2.45
CA PHE A 67 -5.69 -9.27 1.54
C PHE A 67 -5.23 -9.63 0.14
N GLU A 68 -4.07 -10.27 0.00
CA GLU A 68 -3.57 -10.73 -1.29
C GLU A 68 -4.47 -11.74 -1.96
N GLU A 69 -4.93 -12.72 -1.20
CA GLU A 69 -5.85 -13.73 -1.69
C GLU A 69 -7.10 -13.08 -2.29
N VAL A 70 -7.71 -12.15 -1.55
CA VAL A 70 -8.92 -11.45 -1.99
C VAL A 70 -8.66 -10.53 -3.19
N ILE A 71 -7.52 -9.83 -3.23
CA ILE A 71 -7.16 -8.99 -4.37
C ILE A 71 -6.89 -9.82 -5.63
N THR A 72 -6.27 -10.99 -5.47
CA THR A 72 -5.91 -11.89 -6.57
C THR A 72 -7.15 -12.63 -7.11
N ASN A 73 -8.03 -13.08 -6.21
CA ASN A 73 -9.12 -13.99 -6.57
C ASN A 73 -10.50 -13.32 -6.60
N GLY A 74 -10.66 -12.14 -6.01
CA GLY A 74 -11.96 -11.55 -5.72
C GLY A 74 -12.66 -12.27 -4.56
N ARG A 75 -13.74 -11.68 -4.05
CA ARG A 75 -14.57 -12.30 -3.00
C ARG A 75 -15.94 -11.64 -2.92
N GLY A 76 -17.01 -12.44 -2.85
CA GLY A 76 -18.36 -11.96 -2.49
C GLY A 76 -18.85 -10.78 -3.33
N GLY A 77 -18.64 -10.82 -4.65
CA GLY A 77 -19.00 -9.74 -5.58
C GLY A 77 -17.89 -8.73 -5.87
N MET A 78 -16.80 -8.72 -5.10
CA MET A 78 -15.58 -7.98 -5.45
C MET A 78 -14.88 -8.67 -6.63
N PRO A 79 -14.61 -7.96 -7.75
CA PRO A 79 -13.84 -8.50 -8.86
C PRO A 79 -12.36 -8.69 -8.49
N LYS A 80 -11.65 -9.52 -9.27
CA LYS A 80 -10.18 -9.62 -9.17
C LYS A 80 -9.56 -8.25 -9.44
N ALA A 81 -8.70 -7.80 -8.54
CA ALA A 81 -8.16 -6.45 -8.54
C ALA A 81 -6.66 -6.38 -8.82
N LEU A 82 -5.93 -7.50 -8.74
CA LEU A 82 -4.48 -7.52 -8.91
C LEU A 82 -4.04 -6.89 -10.24
N ASP A 83 -4.60 -7.34 -11.37
CA ASP A 83 -4.22 -6.81 -12.69
C ASP A 83 -4.55 -5.32 -12.82
N GLU A 84 -5.66 -4.88 -12.24
CA GLU A 84 -6.08 -3.48 -12.26
C GLU A 84 -5.18 -2.59 -11.38
N ILE A 85 -4.65 -3.12 -10.30
CA ILE A 85 -3.63 -2.46 -9.48
C ILE A 85 -2.34 -2.30 -10.29
N MET A 86 -1.90 -3.36 -10.98
CA MET A 86 -0.66 -3.33 -11.76
C MET A 86 -0.73 -2.42 -12.98
N LYS A 87 -1.93 -2.14 -13.50
CA LYS A 87 -2.14 -1.13 -14.56
C LYS A 87 -1.98 0.32 -14.07
N ASN A 88 -1.91 0.55 -12.76
CA ASN A 88 -1.78 1.90 -12.23
C ASN A 88 -0.42 2.51 -12.60
N LYS A 89 -0.43 3.66 -13.27
CA LYS A 89 0.80 4.35 -13.69
C LYS A 89 1.75 4.64 -12.52
N ALA A 90 1.24 4.89 -11.31
CA ALA A 90 2.11 5.12 -10.15
C ALA A 90 2.91 3.87 -9.77
N VAL A 91 2.32 2.68 -9.92
CA VAL A 91 3.02 1.40 -9.67
C VAL A 91 4.13 1.21 -10.71
N ALA A 92 3.82 1.46 -11.98
CA ALA A 92 4.80 1.36 -13.07
C ALA A 92 5.94 2.38 -12.93
N ASP A 93 5.62 3.65 -12.63
CA ASP A 93 6.60 4.73 -12.47
C ASP A 93 7.54 4.49 -11.28
N ALA A 94 7.04 3.87 -10.20
CA ALA A 94 7.83 3.45 -9.03
C ALA A 94 8.63 2.16 -9.28
N GLY A 95 8.42 1.47 -10.42
CA GLY A 95 9.06 0.18 -10.71
C GLY A 95 8.62 -0.95 -9.79
N TYR A 96 7.43 -0.85 -9.18
CA TYR A 96 6.95 -1.83 -8.21
C TYR A 96 6.49 -3.12 -8.89
N GLY A 97 6.94 -4.25 -8.36
CA GLY A 97 6.32 -5.55 -8.61
C GLY A 97 5.02 -5.73 -7.83
N LYS A 98 4.33 -6.85 -8.08
CA LYS A 98 3.07 -7.22 -7.41
C LYS A 98 3.14 -7.04 -5.89
N ASP A 99 4.12 -7.66 -5.24
CA ASP A 99 4.16 -7.70 -3.78
C ASP A 99 4.37 -6.31 -3.19
N GLN A 100 5.23 -5.49 -3.82
CA GLN A 100 5.46 -4.09 -3.42
C GLN A 100 4.20 -3.23 -3.59
N ALA A 101 3.45 -3.42 -4.68
CA ALA A 101 2.20 -2.70 -4.91
C ALA A 101 1.13 -3.08 -3.87
N LEU A 102 1.02 -4.36 -3.53
CA LEU A 102 0.10 -4.85 -2.51
C LEU A 102 0.51 -4.39 -1.11
N ASP A 103 1.80 -4.40 -0.79
CA ASP A 103 2.34 -3.90 0.47
C ASP A 103 2.08 -2.41 0.61
N ALA A 104 2.29 -1.64 -0.46
CA ALA A 104 2.00 -0.21 -0.49
C ALA A 104 0.53 0.09 -0.22
N LEU A 105 -0.38 -0.61 -0.93
CA LEU A 105 -1.81 -0.45 -0.72
C LEU A 105 -2.21 -0.86 0.70
N TYR A 106 -1.73 -2.00 1.20
CA TYR A 106 -2.02 -2.47 2.55
C TYR A 106 -1.53 -1.49 3.62
N LYS A 107 -0.29 -0.99 3.48
CA LYS A 107 0.30 0.02 4.36
C LYS A 107 -0.52 1.31 4.38
N TYR A 108 -0.94 1.80 3.22
CA TYR A 108 -1.81 2.97 3.16
C TYR A 108 -3.13 2.75 3.92
N LEU A 109 -3.76 1.58 3.76
CA LEU A 109 -5.01 1.23 4.44
C LEU A 109 -4.86 1.13 5.98
N GLU A 110 -3.67 0.80 6.50
CA GLU A 110 -3.37 0.87 7.93
C GLU A 110 -3.43 2.31 8.47
N THR A 111 -3.01 3.27 7.64
CA THR A 111 -2.86 4.70 8.01
C THR A 111 -4.10 5.56 7.73
N LYS A 112 -5.00 5.09 6.86
CA LYS A 112 -6.29 5.72 6.56
C LYS A 112 -7.23 5.70 7.77
#